data_AF-A0A966LH04-F1
#
_entry.id   AF-A0A966LH04-F1
#
_cell.length_a   1.000
_cell.length_b   1.000
_cell.length_c   1.000
_cell.angle_alpha   90.00
_cell.angle_beta   90.00
_cell.angle_gamma   90.00
#
_symmetry.space_group_name_H-M   'P 1'
#
loop_
_entity.id
_entity.type
_entity.pdbx_description
1 polymer ?
#
loop_
_entity_poly.entity_id
_entity_poly.type
_entity_poly.pdbx_seq_one_letter_code
_entity_poly.pdbx_strand_id
1 'polypeptide(L)'
;MSKLKIVQAALFLAAVVIFSSCSSGRQYRSYPPPPPGHTSVSLIISNSPGLVISRYSDGRYYYRAPGGYVYWRGYGNRYYLDRRYVNRSYHSHRQYRDWNRHYRRR
;
A
#
# COMPACT_ATOMS: atom_id res chain seq x y z
N MET A 1 -11.11 55.17 32.89
CA MET A 1 -10.33 54.30 31.97
C MET A 1 -10.01 52.89 32.51
N SER A 2 -10.16 52.59 33.81
CA SER A 2 -9.81 51.29 34.41
C SER A 2 -10.80 50.15 34.14
N LYS A 3 -12.10 50.45 34.02
CA LYS A 3 -13.15 49.42 33.83
C LYS A 3 -13.01 48.66 32.50
N LEU A 4 -12.53 49.32 31.44
CA LEU A 4 -12.30 48.70 30.13
C LEU A 4 -11.19 47.63 30.16
N LYS A 5 -10.16 47.81 30.99
CA LYS A 5 -9.06 46.85 31.13
C LYS A 5 -9.52 45.56 31.85
N ILE A 6 -10.44 45.69 32.80
CA ILE A 6 -11.01 44.56 33.54
C ILE A 6 -11.87 43.69 32.63
N VAL A 7 -12.69 44.33 31.78
CA VAL A 7 -13.56 43.61 30.82
C VAL A 7 -12.73 42.86 29.78
N GLN A 8 -11.65 43.47 29.26
CA GLN A 8 -10.72 42.77 28.37
C GLN A 8 -10.06 41.56 29.03
N ALA A 9 -9.59 41.70 30.27
CA ALA A 9 -8.94 40.59 30.99
C ALA A 9 -9.89 39.41 31.20
N ALA A 10 -11.16 39.68 31.52
CA ALA A 10 -12.17 38.64 31.69
C ALA A 10 -12.48 37.90 30.38
N LEU A 11 -12.54 38.63 29.25
CA LEU A 11 -12.76 38.02 27.93
C LEU A 11 -11.59 37.13 27.49
N PHE A 12 -10.35 37.54 27.76
CA PHE A 12 -9.18 36.71 27.45
C PHE A 12 -9.15 35.41 28.27
N LEU A 13 -9.47 35.47 29.56
CA LEU A 13 -9.54 34.29 30.41
C LEU A 13 -10.60 33.29 29.94
N ALA A 14 -11.80 33.79 29.57
CA ALA A 14 -12.86 32.94 29.04
C ALA A 14 -12.47 32.25 27.72
N ALA A 15 -11.79 32.97 26.82
CA ALA A 15 -11.32 32.41 25.56
C ALA A 15 -10.29 31.28 25.77
N VAL A 16 -9.32 31.46 26.66
CA VAL A 16 -8.28 30.45 26.95
C VAL A 16 -8.88 29.13 27.45
N VAL A 17 -9.87 29.20 28.35
CA VAL A 17 -10.56 28.01 28.88
C VAL A 17 -11.27 27.24 27.76
N ILE A 18 -11.99 27.93 26.88
CA ILE A 18 -12.71 27.30 25.76
C ILE A 18 -11.74 26.62 24.79
N PHE A 19 -10.63 27.27 24.42
CA PHE A 19 -9.66 26.67 23.50
C PHE A 19 -8.89 25.49 24.12
N SER A 20 -8.59 25.52 25.42
CA SER A 20 -7.92 24.40 26.11
C SER A 20 -8.83 23.17 26.30
N SER A 21 -10.16 23.35 26.24
CA SER A 21 -11.14 22.27 26.42
C SER A 21 -11.31 21.38 25.17
N CYS A 22 -10.82 21.83 24.01
CA CYS A 22 -10.88 21.09 22.75
C CYS A 22 -9.69 20.13 22.57
N SER A 23 -9.27 19.45 23.63
CA SER A 23 -8.34 18.32 23.52
C SER A 23 -9.10 17.12 22.97
N SER A 24 -9.04 16.94 21.65
CA SER A 24 -9.55 15.76 20.95
C SER A 24 -8.73 14.53 21.35
N GLY A 25 -9.06 13.94 22.51
CA GLY A 25 -8.51 12.68 22.98
C GLY A 25 -8.94 11.55 22.05
N ARG A 26 -8.23 11.36 20.93
CA ARG A 26 -8.35 10.16 20.10
C ARG A 26 -7.76 8.99 20.88
N GLN A 27 -8.58 8.37 21.71
CA GLN A 27 -8.29 7.03 22.24
C GLN A 27 -8.32 6.05 21.06
N TYR A 28 -7.15 5.81 20.47
CA TYR A 28 -6.97 4.69 19.57
C TYR A 28 -7.14 3.42 20.40
N ARG A 29 -8.32 2.80 20.31
CA ARG A 29 -8.49 1.40 20.72
C ARG A 29 -7.42 0.59 20.01
N SER A 30 -6.46 0.08 20.78
CA SER A 30 -5.41 -0.79 20.27
C SER A 30 -6.05 -2.15 19.98
N TYR A 31 -6.66 -2.28 18.80
CA TYR A 31 -7.03 -3.58 18.27
C TYR A 31 -5.72 -4.34 17.99
N PRO A 32 -5.61 -5.63 18.37
CA PRO A 32 -4.50 -6.44 17.91
C PRO A 32 -4.46 -6.37 16.37
N PRO A 33 -3.28 -6.25 15.76
CA PRO A 33 -3.17 -6.22 14.31
C PRO A 33 -3.90 -7.45 13.76
N PRO A 34 -4.73 -7.29 12.71
CA PRO A 34 -5.34 -8.44 12.07
C PRO A 34 -4.22 -9.43 11.72
N PRO A 35 -4.43 -10.75 11.91
CA PRO A 35 -3.44 -11.75 11.52
C PRO A 35 -2.99 -11.43 10.09
N PRO A 36 -1.67 -11.44 9.79
CA PRO A 36 -1.16 -10.99 8.51
C PRO A 36 -1.92 -11.72 7.42
N GLY A 37 -2.83 -11.00 6.76
CA GLY A 37 -3.65 -11.57 5.71
C GLY A 37 -2.68 -12.14 4.70
N HIS A 38 -2.72 -13.45 4.49
CA HIS A 38 -1.84 -14.09 3.51
C HIS A 38 -1.97 -13.30 2.21
N THR A 39 -0.93 -12.56 1.85
CA THR A 39 -0.99 -11.64 0.72
C THR A 39 -1.10 -12.49 -0.53
N SER A 40 -2.32 -12.68 -1.03
CA SER A 40 -2.60 -13.42 -2.25
C SER A 40 -2.12 -12.57 -3.42
N VAL A 41 -0.85 -12.76 -3.82
CA VAL A 41 -0.36 -12.17 -5.07
C VAL A 41 -0.67 -13.11 -6.23
N SER A 42 -1.20 -12.54 -7.32
CA SER A 42 -1.41 -13.30 -8.55
C SER A 42 -0.06 -13.67 -9.15
N LEU A 43 0.12 -14.91 -9.58
CA LEU A 43 1.35 -15.32 -10.28
C LEU A 43 1.45 -14.74 -11.70
N ILE A 44 0.32 -14.34 -12.28
CA ILE A 44 0.21 -13.88 -13.66
C ILE A 44 -0.73 -12.68 -13.65
N ILE A 45 -0.28 -11.57 -14.24
CA ILE A 45 -1.11 -10.39 -14.46
C ILE A 45 -1.18 -10.08 -15.96
N SER A 46 -2.31 -9.55 -16.40
CA SER A 46 -2.48 -9.04 -17.76
C SER A 46 -2.06 -7.59 -17.83
N ASN A 47 -1.67 -7.12 -19.00
CA ASN A 47 -1.44 -5.70 -19.23
C ASN A 47 -2.76 -4.92 -19.04
N SER A 48 -2.86 -4.11 -17.99
CA SER A 48 -3.96 -3.18 -17.73
C SER A 48 -3.50 -1.73 -17.92
N PRO A 49 -4.41 -0.81 -18.28
CA PRO A 49 -4.12 0.62 -18.28
C PRO A 49 -3.55 1.06 -16.92
N GLY A 50 -2.51 1.91 -16.94
CA GLY A 50 -1.84 2.40 -15.73
C GLY A 50 -0.69 1.53 -15.20
N LEU A 51 -0.38 0.38 -15.82
CA LEU A 51 0.85 -0.36 -15.49
C LEU A 51 2.08 0.37 -16.02
N VAL A 52 2.96 0.79 -15.12
CA VAL A 52 4.26 1.37 -15.47
C VAL A 52 5.24 0.24 -15.77
N ILE A 53 5.49 0.00 -17.05
CA ILE A 53 6.41 -1.03 -17.51
C ILE A 53 7.80 -0.42 -17.68
N SER A 54 8.80 -1.06 -17.08
CA SER A 54 10.20 -0.66 -17.17
C SER A 54 10.99 -1.65 -18.03
N ARG A 55 12.08 -1.18 -18.64
CA ARG A 55 13.03 -2.01 -19.37
C ARG A 55 14.25 -2.26 -18.49
N TYR A 56 14.63 -3.53 -18.34
CA TYR A 56 15.84 -3.94 -17.63
C TYR A 56 17.06 -3.83 -18.55
N SER A 57 18.27 -3.83 -17.98
CA SER A 57 19.53 -3.64 -18.72
C SER A 57 19.77 -4.71 -19.80
N ASP A 58 19.25 -5.92 -19.58
CA ASP A 58 19.30 -7.03 -20.55
C ASP A 58 18.23 -6.95 -21.65
N GLY A 59 17.47 -5.85 -21.71
CA GLY A 59 16.43 -5.61 -22.70
C GLY A 59 15.07 -6.24 -22.38
N ARG A 60 14.94 -7.03 -21.31
CA ARG A 60 13.65 -7.60 -20.88
C ARG A 60 12.77 -6.51 -20.26
N TYR A 61 11.46 -6.66 -20.41
CA TYR A 61 10.49 -5.77 -19.80
C TYR A 61 9.99 -6.36 -18.48
N TYR A 62 9.80 -5.50 -17.48
CA TYR A 62 9.23 -5.89 -16.20
C TYR A 62 8.28 -4.83 -15.67
N TYR A 63 7.38 -5.27 -14.81
CA TYR A 63 6.52 -4.42 -14.00
C TYR A 63 6.90 -4.62 -12.53
N ARG A 64 6.99 -3.53 -11.78
CA ARG A 64 7.21 -3.57 -10.33
C ARG A 64 5.94 -3.16 -9.61
N ALA A 65 5.35 -4.08 -8.87
CA ALA A 65 4.16 -3.80 -8.09
C ALA A 65 4.49 -2.90 -6.88
N PRO A 66 3.54 -2.09 -6.39
CA PRO A 66 3.72 -1.25 -5.20
C PRO A 66 4.20 -2.04 -3.96
N GLY A 67 3.79 -3.30 -3.83
CA GLY A 67 4.25 -4.21 -2.77
C GLY A 67 5.68 -4.76 -2.94
N GLY A 68 6.45 -4.27 -3.91
CA GLY A 68 7.85 -4.67 -4.13
C GLY A 68 8.05 -5.92 -4.98
N TYR A 69 6.97 -6.58 -5.42
CA TYR A 69 7.02 -7.73 -6.31
C TYR A 69 7.43 -7.32 -7.73
N VAL A 70 8.20 -8.17 -8.40
CA VAL A 70 8.59 -7.98 -9.80
C VAL A 70 7.90 -9.01 -10.67
N TYR A 71 7.36 -8.54 -11.79
CA TYR A 71 6.71 -9.36 -12.80
C TYR A 71 7.43 -9.18 -14.12
N TRP A 72 7.87 -10.27 -14.72
CA TRP A 72 8.57 -10.28 -16.00
C TRP A 72 7.60 -10.42 -17.15
N ARG A 73 7.77 -9.60 -18.20
CA ARG A 73 7.00 -9.74 -19.42
C ARG A 73 7.25 -11.11 -20.04
N GLY A 74 6.16 -11.84 -20.29
CA GLY A 74 6.15 -13.09 -21.04
C GLY A 74 5.28 -12.97 -22.29
N TYR A 75 4.73 -14.09 -22.73
CA TYR A 75 3.94 -14.18 -23.95
C TYR A 75 2.53 -13.58 -23.77
N GLY A 76 1.95 -13.09 -24.87
CA GLY A 76 0.54 -12.67 -24.92
C GLY A 76 0.19 -11.49 -24.00
N ASN A 77 1.11 -10.52 -23.84
CA ASN A 77 0.94 -9.36 -22.96
C ASN A 77 0.64 -9.72 -21.49
N ARG A 78 1.16 -10.87 -21.04
CA ARG A 78 1.12 -11.30 -19.64
C ARG A 78 2.45 -11.01 -18.97
N TYR A 79 2.39 -10.73 -17.67
CA TYR A 79 3.55 -10.59 -16.82
C TYR A 79 3.51 -11.65 -15.73
N TYR A 80 4.62 -12.35 -15.56
CA TYR A 80 4.76 -13.49 -14.68
C TYR A 80 5.58 -13.10 -13.46
N LEU A 81 5.10 -13.45 -12.27
CA LEU A 81 5.81 -13.18 -11.02
C LEU A 81 7.23 -13.75 -11.07
N ASP A 82 8.19 -13.00 -10.55
CA ASP A 82 9.56 -13.47 -10.39
C ASP A 82 9.60 -14.72 -9.50
N ARG A 83 10.37 -15.74 -9.89
CA ARG A 83 10.53 -17.01 -9.18
C ARG A 83 10.87 -16.81 -7.70
N ARG A 84 11.62 -15.76 -7.37
CA ARG A 84 12.00 -15.43 -5.98
C ARG A 84 10.81 -15.09 -5.05
N TYR A 85 9.65 -14.78 -5.62
CA TYR A 85 8.45 -14.41 -4.86
C TYR A 85 7.36 -15.49 -4.87
N VAL A 86 7.50 -16.56 -5.67
CA VAL A 86 6.44 -17.58 -5.83
C VAL A 86 6.10 -18.29 -4.52
N ASN A 87 7.11 -18.58 -3.69
CA ASN A 87 6.93 -19.28 -2.42
C ASN A 87 6.45 -18.35 -1.29
N ARG A 88 6.16 -17.08 -1.57
CA ARG A 88 5.77 -16.08 -0.56
C ARG A 88 4.26 -15.85 -0.47
N SER A 89 3.47 -16.46 -1.35
CA SER A 89 2.01 -16.31 -1.37
C SER A 89 1.28 -17.58 -1.73
N TYR A 90 0.03 -17.66 -1.26
CA TYR A 90 -0.91 -18.65 -1.75
C TYR A 90 -1.35 -18.31 -3.17
N HIS A 91 -1.36 -19.32 -4.02
CA HIS A 91 -1.77 -19.22 -5.41
C HIS A 91 -2.48 -20.50 -5.82
N SER A 92 -3.39 -20.39 -6.79
CA SER A 92 -4.12 -21.57 -7.26
C SER A 92 -3.20 -22.51 -8.05
N HIS A 93 -3.47 -23.82 -7.98
CA HIS A 93 -2.71 -24.83 -8.72
C HIS A 93 -2.69 -24.57 -10.23
N ARG A 94 -3.81 -24.04 -10.77
CA ARG A 94 -3.91 -23.65 -12.19
C ARG A 94 -2.96 -22.51 -12.56
N GLN A 95 -2.91 -21.45 -11.74
CA GLN A 95 -1.99 -20.34 -11.95
C GLN A 95 -0.53 -20.80 -11.85
N TYR A 96 -0.22 -21.66 -10.88
CA TYR A 96 1.13 -22.22 -10.73
C TYR A 96 1.55 -23.03 -11.96
N ARG A 97 0.65 -23.85 -12.50
CA ARG A 97 0.93 -24.65 -13.69
C ARG A 97 1.22 -23.79 -14.92
N ASP A 98 0.45 -22.72 -15.13
CA ASP A 98 0.67 -21.79 -16.25
C ASP A 98 1.98 -20.98 -16.05
N TRP A 99 2.22 -20.52 -14.82
CA TRP A 99 3.46 -19.86 -14.44
C TRP A 99 4.70 -20.75 -14.66
N ASN A 100 4.64 -22.02 -14.22
CA ASN A 100 5.73 -22.98 -14.36
C ASN A 100 6.01 -23.32 -15.83
N ARG A 101 4.96 -23.41 -16.66
CA ARG A 101 5.11 -23.62 -18.10
C ARG A 101 5.88 -22.48 -18.77
N HIS A 102 5.65 -21.23 -18.35
CA HIS A 102 6.40 -20.09 -18.87
C HIS A 102 7.89 -20.18 -18.50
N TYR A 103 8.19 -20.44 -17.23
CA TYR A 103 9.58 -20.53 -16.77
C TYR A 103 10.37 -21.70 -17.37
N ARG A 104 9.72 -22.83 -17.67
CA ARG A 104 10.40 -23.96 -18.32
C ARG A 104 10.79 -23.71 -19.79
N ARG A 105 10.22 -22.69 -20.42
CA ARG A 105 10.46 -22.36 -21.84
C ARG A 105 11.47 -21.23 -22.04
N ARG A 106 11.99 -20.68 -20.95
CA ARG A 106 12.87 -19.51 -20.94
C ARG A 106 14.24 -19.91 -20.45
#